data_AF-A0A660V8X1-F1
#
_entry.id   AF-A0A660V8X1-F1
#
_cell.length_a   1.000
_cell.length_b   1.000
_cell.length_c   1.000
_cell.angle_alpha   90.00
_cell.angle_beta   90.00
_cell.angle_gamma   90.00
#
_symmetry.space_group_name_H-M   'P 1'
#
loop_
_entity.id
_entity.type
_entity.pdbx_description
1 polymer ?
#
loop_
_entity_poly.entity_id
_entity_poly.type
_entity_poly.pdbx_seq_one_letter_code
_entity_poly.pdbx_strand_id
1 'polypeptide(L)'
;MSVKTETKRKKEGLIHRILTADSSPHRAALGVAIGLFVAMTPTLGMQMILAGGLAMAFRANKTLSLTFVWITNALTAIPIFLFNYTVGCWLLRKDCRSSTFYQFIGNMLNLKDSGIEKTQTARSLAEGLFLPLWVGSLMVAVVVASLSYFLVRTAVTQYQLGQ
;
A
#
# COMPACT_ATOMS: atom_id res chain seq x y z
N MET A 1 43.02 -17.75 0.46
CA MET A 1 41.77 -17.90 -0.33
C MET A 1 40.61 -18.55 0.44
N SER A 2 40.82 -19.08 1.65
CA SER A 2 39.81 -19.85 2.42
C SER A 2 38.77 -19.00 3.22
N VAL A 3 39.13 -17.79 3.65
CA VAL A 3 38.30 -16.98 4.58
C VAL A 3 37.04 -16.40 3.92
N LYS A 4 37.08 -16.03 2.63
CA LYS A 4 35.93 -15.43 1.93
C LYS A 4 34.76 -16.41 1.77
N THR A 5 35.04 -17.71 1.68
CA THR A 5 34.05 -18.75 1.42
C THR A 5 33.18 -19.03 2.65
N GLU A 6 33.77 -18.93 3.84
CA GLU A 6 33.06 -19.19 5.11
C GLU A 6 32.10 -18.05 5.48
N THR A 7 32.49 -16.80 5.21
CA THR A 7 31.63 -15.63 5.43
C THR A 7 30.42 -15.63 4.51
N LYS A 8 30.60 -16.08 3.26
CA LYS A 8 29.53 -16.21 2.27
C LYS A 8 28.49 -17.25 2.69
N ARG A 9 28.95 -18.42 3.14
CA ARG A 9 28.11 -19.53 3.61
C ARG A 9 27.34 -19.20 4.90
N LYS A 10 27.95 -18.47 5.84
CA LYS A 10 27.27 -17.98 7.05
C LYS A 10 26.20 -16.94 6.72
N LYS A 11 26.47 -16.00 5.79
CA LYS A 11 25.46 -15.05 5.30
C LYS A 11 24.29 -15.75 4.63
N GLU A 12 24.57 -16.70 3.74
CA GLU A 12 23.53 -17.46 3.02
C GLU A 12 22.65 -18.28 3.99
N GLY A 13 23.26 -18.93 5.00
CA GLY A 13 22.52 -19.64 6.04
C GLY A 13 21.72 -18.74 6.97
N LEU A 14 22.20 -17.53 7.26
CA LEU A 14 21.49 -16.54 8.07
C LEU A 14 20.31 -15.95 7.28
N ILE A 15 20.52 -15.64 6.01
CA ILE A 15 19.48 -15.16 5.08
C ILE A 15 18.38 -16.21 4.94
N HIS A 16 18.76 -17.48 4.73
CA HIS A 16 17.80 -18.58 4.65
C HIS A 16 17.01 -18.73 5.95
N ARG A 17 17.66 -18.67 7.13
CA ARG A 17 16.98 -18.74 8.44
C ARG A 17 16.08 -17.53 8.73
N ILE A 18 16.45 -16.33 8.30
CA ILE A 18 15.61 -15.13 8.47
C ILE A 18 14.41 -15.18 7.52
N LEU A 19 14.59 -15.63 6.28
CA LEU A 19 13.51 -15.82 5.31
C LEU A 19 12.57 -16.96 5.70
N THR A 20 13.08 -18.04 6.30
CA THR A 20 12.26 -19.18 6.76
C THR A 20 11.68 -19.01 8.16
N ALA A 21 12.25 -18.19 9.06
CA ALA A 21 11.65 -17.93 10.38
C ALA A 21 10.35 -17.10 10.32
N ASP A 22 10.12 -16.37 9.24
CA ASP A 22 8.90 -15.56 9.01
C ASP A 22 7.81 -16.30 8.19
N SER A 23 7.96 -17.62 7.98
CA SER A 23 7.27 -18.40 6.93
C SER A 23 6.01 -19.18 7.34
N SER A 24 5.35 -18.85 8.46
CA SER A 24 4.00 -19.41 8.67
C SER A 24 3.05 -18.84 7.61
N PRO A 25 2.16 -19.64 6.99
CA PRO A 25 1.20 -19.17 5.98
C PRO A 25 0.41 -17.93 6.44
N HIS A 26 0.09 -17.89 7.74
CA HIS A 26 -0.58 -16.76 8.37
C HIS A 26 0.24 -15.47 8.33
N ARG A 27 1.50 -15.49 8.78
CA ARG A 27 2.36 -14.29 8.82
C ARG A 27 2.70 -13.78 7.41
N ALA A 28 2.81 -14.68 6.44
CA ALA A 28 2.97 -14.32 5.03
C ALA A 28 1.72 -13.63 4.49
N ALA A 29 0.55 -14.24 4.65
CA ALA A 29 -0.73 -13.68 4.25
C ALA A 29 -1.01 -12.31 4.90
N LEU A 30 -0.72 -12.19 6.20
CA LEU A 30 -0.89 -10.94 6.94
C LEU A 30 0.07 -9.85 6.44
N GLY A 31 1.31 -10.21 6.07
CA GLY A 31 2.27 -9.28 5.49
C GLY A 31 1.75 -8.71 4.17
N VAL A 32 1.29 -9.57 3.27
CA VAL A 32 0.71 -9.15 1.98
C VAL A 32 -0.52 -8.27 2.18
N ALA A 33 -1.44 -8.67 3.08
CA ALA A 33 -2.65 -7.92 3.37
C ALA A 33 -2.37 -6.52 3.92
N ILE A 34 -1.42 -6.38 4.85
CA ILE A 34 -1.01 -5.07 5.37
C ILE A 34 -0.39 -4.20 4.27
N GLY A 35 0.51 -4.78 3.45
CA GLY A 35 1.13 -4.06 2.34
C GLY A 35 0.11 -3.51 1.35
N LEU A 36 -0.84 -4.35 0.93
CA LEU A 36 -1.93 -3.97 0.03
C LEU A 36 -2.92 -2.99 0.68
N PHE A 37 -3.23 -3.16 1.96
CA PHE A 37 -4.08 -2.22 2.69
C PHE A 37 -3.50 -0.81 2.64
N VAL A 38 -2.22 -0.66 2.98
CA VAL A 38 -1.55 0.63 2.96
C VAL A 38 -1.42 1.16 1.53
N ALA A 39 -1.15 0.29 0.55
CA ALA A 39 -1.06 0.67 -0.86
C ALA A 39 -2.34 1.34 -1.38
N MET A 40 -3.52 0.90 -0.93
CA MET A 40 -4.81 1.47 -1.36
C MET A 40 -5.13 2.80 -0.65
N THR A 41 -4.42 3.16 0.43
CA THR A 41 -4.62 4.43 1.14
C THR A 41 -3.82 5.57 0.50
N PRO A 42 -4.32 6.82 0.51
CA PRO A 42 -3.66 7.95 -0.13
C PRO A 42 -2.50 8.49 0.74
N THR A 43 -1.52 7.64 1.03
CA THR A 43 -0.42 7.88 1.97
C THR A 43 0.95 7.90 1.30
N LEU A 44 0.98 8.22 0.00
CA LEU A 44 2.20 8.36 -0.80
C LEU A 44 3.24 9.20 -0.05
N GLY A 45 4.47 8.67 0.07
CA GLY A 45 5.56 9.27 0.85
C GLY A 45 5.72 8.69 2.26
N MET A 46 4.64 8.44 3.00
CA MET A 46 4.70 7.83 4.34
C MET A 46 4.33 6.34 4.38
N GLN A 47 3.86 5.80 3.26
CA GLN A 47 3.40 4.41 3.13
C GLN A 47 4.43 3.35 3.60
N MET A 48 5.73 3.60 3.42
CA MET A 48 6.79 2.67 3.86
C MET A 48 6.84 2.54 5.38
N ILE A 49 6.73 3.68 6.08
CA ILE A 49 6.75 3.73 7.54
C ILE A 49 5.47 3.09 8.08
N LEU A 50 4.33 3.39 7.47
CA LEU A 50 3.05 2.80 7.86
C LEU A 50 3.01 1.28 7.64
N ALA A 51 3.40 0.79 6.45
CA ALA A 51 3.41 -0.63 6.14
C ALA A 51 4.41 -1.41 7.00
N GLY A 52 5.59 -0.86 7.25
CA GLY A 52 6.59 -1.44 8.15
C GLY A 52 6.15 -1.44 9.61
N GLY A 53 5.57 -0.33 10.07
CA GLY A 53 5.05 -0.18 11.43
C GLY A 53 3.88 -1.11 11.72
N LEU A 54 2.91 -1.20 10.82
CA LEU A 54 1.79 -2.13 10.93
C LEU A 54 2.29 -3.58 10.88
N ALA A 55 3.19 -3.92 9.95
CA ALA A 55 3.74 -5.28 9.90
C ALA A 55 4.48 -5.65 11.18
N MET A 56 5.18 -4.70 11.80
CA MET A 56 5.83 -4.90 13.10
C MET A 56 4.81 -5.09 14.23
N ALA A 57 3.79 -4.22 14.30
CA ALA A 57 2.75 -4.28 15.34
C ALA A 57 1.96 -5.60 15.30
N PHE A 58 1.59 -6.05 14.10
CA PHE A 58 0.84 -7.29 13.90
C PHE A 58 1.72 -8.54 13.79
N ARG A 59 3.03 -8.42 14.02
CA ARG A 59 4.03 -9.51 13.87
C ARG A 59 3.95 -10.21 12.51
N ALA A 60 3.56 -9.48 11.47
CA ALA A 60 3.46 -9.97 10.10
C ALA A 60 4.83 -10.05 9.42
N ASN A 61 4.89 -10.69 8.25
CA ASN A 61 6.10 -10.71 7.44
C ASN A 61 6.38 -9.30 6.87
N LYS A 62 7.41 -8.64 7.42
CA LYS A 62 7.76 -7.25 7.09
C LYS A 62 8.22 -7.12 5.65
N THR A 63 9.00 -8.08 5.17
CA THR A 63 9.51 -8.10 3.80
C THR A 63 8.35 -8.13 2.81
N LEU A 64 7.37 -9.02 3.00
CA LEU A 64 6.20 -9.09 2.13
C LEU A 64 5.35 -7.81 2.22
N SER A 65 5.13 -7.26 3.41
CA SER A 65 4.41 -5.98 3.56
C SER A 65 5.06 -4.85 2.76
N LEU A 66 6.37 -4.69 2.89
CA LEU A 66 7.13 -3.65 2.18
C LEU A 66 7.23 -3.90 0.68
N THR A 67 7.24 -5.16 0.23
CA THR A 67 7.20 -5.48 -1.20
C THR A 67 5.85 -5.13 -1.81
N PHE A 68 4.75 -5.49 -1.14
CA PHE A 68 3.40 -5.27 -1.69
C PHE A 68 2.95 -3.81 -1.60
N VAL A 69 3.45 -3.02 -0.64
CA VAL A 69 3.14 -1.58 -0.60
C VAL A 69 3.68 -0.84 -1.82
N TRP A 70 4.75 -1.34 -2.45
CA TRP A 70 5.35 -0.77 -3.66
C TRP A 70 4.53 -0.95 -4.94
N ILE A 71 3.44 -1.72 -4.89
CA ILE A 71 2.51 -1.84 -6.02
C ILE A 71 1.94 -0.47 -6.39
N THR A 72 1.73 0.40 -5.40
CA THR A 72 1.26 1.78 -5.63
C THR A 72 2.45 2.71 -5.82
N ASN A 73 2.78 2.95 -7.08
CA ASN A 73 3.70 3.99 -7.55
C ASN A 73 2.92 5.17 -8.17
N ALA A 74 3.58 6.31 -8.42
CA ALA A 74 2.94 7.53 -8.94
C ALA A 74 2.09 7.32 -10.20
N LEU A 75 2.49 6.39 -11.09
CA LEU A 75 1.74 6.07 -12.30
C LEU A 75 0.47 5.28 -11.97
N THR A 76 0.58 4.24 -11.12
CA THR A 76 -0.56 3.41 -10.72
C THR A 76 -1.48 4.07 -9.69
N ALA A 77 -0.96 5.02 -8.90
CA ALA A 77 -1.71 5.70 -7.86
C ALA A 77 -2.84 6.56 -8.43
N ILE A 78 -2.62 7.19 -9.60
CA ILE A 78 -3.63 8.01 -10.27
C ILE A 78 -4.92 7.21 -10.55
N PRO A 79 -4.88 6.08 -11.30
CA PRO A 79 -6.09 5.30 -11.55
C PRO A 79 -6.66 4.64 -10.29
N ILE A 80 -5.82 4.17 -9.36
CA ILE A 80 -6.28 3.55 -8.09
C ILE A 80 -7.04 4.58 -7.24
N PHE A 81 -6.49 5.77 -7.05
CA PHE A 81 -7.12 6.81 -6.22
C PHE A 81 -8.33 7.43 -6.89
N LEU A 82 -8.37 7.51 -8.22
CA LEU A 82 -9.59 7.89 -8.93
C LEU A 82 -10.71 6.88 -8.70
N PHE A 83 -10.40 5.58 -8.75
CA PHE A 83 -11.36 4.52 -8.44
C PHE A 83 -11.84 4.63 -7.00
N ASN A 84 -10.92 4.73 -6.04
CA ASN A 84 -11.25 4.88 -4.62
C ASN A 84 -12.10 6.14 -4.37
N TYR A 85 -11.76 7.27 -5.00
CA TYR A 85 -12.57 8.49 -4.93
C TYR A 85 -13.99 8.25 -5.42
N THR A 86 -14.15 7.59 -6.57
CA THR A 86 -15.46 7.27 -7.15
C THR A 86 -16.28 6.37 -6.22
N VAL A 87 -15.65 5.34 -5.64
CA VAL A 87 -16.27 4.45 -4.65
C VAL A 87 -16.73 5.22 -3.42
N GLY A 88 -15.89 6.13 -2.91
CA GLY A 88 -16.24 6.92 -1.73
C GLY A 88 -17.34 7.94 -2.00
N CYS A 89 -17.39 8.51 -3.20
CA CYS A 89 -18.48 9.40 -3.61
C CYS A 89 -19.81 8.66 -3.72
N TRP A 90 -19.79 7.45 -4.28
CA TRP A 90 -20.93 6.56 -4.29
C TRP A 90 -21.40 6.22 -2.87
N LEU A 91 -20.47 5.90 -1.97
CA LEU A 91 -20.80 5.55 -0.58
C LEU A 91 -21.36 6.73 0.23
N LEU A 92 -20.81 7.93 0.01
CA LEU A 92 -21.25 9.17 0.68
C LEU A 92 -22.46 9.81 0.01
N ARG A 93 -22.96 9.26 -1.12
CA ARG A 93 -24.03 9.84 -1.94
C ARG A 93 -23.76 11.30 -2.30
N LYS A 94 -22.51 11.61 -2.64
CA LYS A 94 -22.09 12.96 -3.08
C LYS A 94 -21.92 12.98 -4.59
N ASP A 95 -22.41 14.05 -5.20
CA ASP A 95 -22.17 14.34 -6.63
C ASP A 95 -20.71 14.79 -6.81
N CYS A 96 -19.84 13.80 -6.96
CA CYS A 96 -18.44 14.02 -7.21
C CYS A 96 -18.14 13.96 -8.70
N ARG A 97 -17.39 14.95 -9.19
CA ARG A 97 -16.93 14.98 -10.58
C ARG A 97 -15.49 14.50 -10.65
N SER A 98 -15.18 13.59 -11.57
CA SER A 98 -13.79 13.16 -11.81
C SER A 98 -12.87 14.34 -12.17
N SER A 99 -13.42 15.43 -12.73
CA SER A 99 -12.69 16.67 -12.99
C SER A 99 -12.07 17.27 -11.73
N THR A 100 -12.72 17.15 -10.57
CA THR A 100 -12.19 17.64 -9.27
C THR A 100 -10.91 16.90 -8.91
N PHE A 101 -10.87 15.59 -9.15
CA PHE A 101 -9.67 14.77 -8.93
C PHE A 101 -8.53 15.16 -9.88
N TYR A 102 -8.81 15.31 -11.18
CA TYR A 102 -7.78 15.72 -12.15
C TYR A 102 -7.25 17.13 -11.89
N GLN A 103 -8.11 18.08 -11.48
CA GLN A 103 -7.68 19.43 -11.08
C GLN A 103 -6.77 19.38 -9.85
N PHE A 104 -7.12 18.58 -8.85
CA PHE A 104 -6.29 18.41 -7.65
C PHE A 104 -4.90 17.85 -7.99
N ILE A 105 -4.83 16.77 -8.78
CA ILE A 105 -3.56 16.18 -9.22
C ILE A 105 -2.77 17.17 -10.09
N GLY A 106 -3.43 17.87 -11.02
CA GLY A 106 -2.80 18.90 -11.84
C GLY A 106 -2.19 20.02 -11.01
N ASN A 107 -2.89 20.48 -9.97
CA ASN A 107 -2.36 21.49 -9.04
C ASN A 107 -1.19 20.96 -8.19
N MET A 108 -1.25 19.70 -7.75
CA MET A 108 -0.16 19.02 -7.03
C MET A 108 1.10 18.80 -7.88
N LEU A 109 0.96 18.65 -9.20
CA LEU A 109 2.11 18.46 -10.10
C LEU A 109 2.72 19.77 -10.59
N ASN A 110 1.92 20.83 -10.74
CA ASN A 110 2.35 22.13 -11.26
C ASN A 110 2.93 23.07 -10.17
N LEU A 111 3.73 22.55 -9.25
CA LEU A 111 4.29 23.25 -8.07
C LEU A 111 5.26 24.42 -8.39
N LYS A 112 5.39 24.84 -9.66
CA LYS A 112 6.36 25.85 -10.09
C LYS A 112 5.87 27.31 -10.01
N ASP A 113 4.56 27.56 -9.92
CA ASP A 113 4.00 28.91 -9.78
C ASP A 113 3.28 29.09 -8.43
N SER A 114 4.03 29.52 -7.44
CA SER A 114 3.56 29.87 -6.09
C SER A 114 2.87 31.25 -6.08
N GLY A 115 1.67 31.33 -6.65
CA GLY A 115 0.75 32.46 -6.45
C GLY A 115 -0.20 32.19 -5.28
N ILE A 116 -0.37 33.15 -4.37
CA ILE A 116 -1.23 33.05 -3.17
C ILE A 116 -2.69 32.69 -3.53
N GLU A 117 -3.18 33.06 -4.71
CA GLU A 117 -4.54 32.77 -5.18
C GLU A 117 -4.79 31.28 -5.50
N LYS A 118 -3.76 30.54 -5.94
CA LYS A 118 -3.90 29.09 -6.21
C LYS A 118 -4.01 28.25 -4.93
N THR A 119 -3.51 28.76 -3.80
CA THR A 119 -3.52 28.02 -2.52
C THR A 119 -4.93 27.86 -1.95
N GLN A 120 -5.79 28.87 -2.12
CA GLN A 120 -7.19 28.83 -1.64
C GLN A 120 -8.04 27.86 -2.48
N THR A 121 -7.82 27.87 -3.80
CA THR A 121 -8.49 26.94 -4.72
C THR A 121 -8.02 25.50 -4.49
N ALA A 122 -6.72 25.27 -4.24
CA ALA A 122 -6.21 23.95 -3.90
C ALA A 122 -6.77 23.41 -2.58
N ARG A 123 -6.95 24.28 -1.57
CA ARG A 123 -7.49 23.90 -0.26
C ARG A 123 -8.96 23.49 -0.33
N SER A 124 -9.79 24.26 -1.03
CA SER A 124 -11.21 23.93 -1.21
C SER A 124 -11.40 22.63 -2.01
N LEU A 125 -10.58 22.41 -3.05
CA LEU A 125 -10.56 21.13 -3.78
C LEU A 125 -10.12 19.96 -2.89
N ALA A 126 -9.12 20.18 -2.04
CA ALA A 126 -8.66 19.17 -1.08
C ALA A 126 -9.77 18.81 -0.08
N GLU A 127 -10.48 19.79 0.48
CA GLU A 127 -11.59 19.55 1.42
C GLU A 127 -12.73 18.74 0.77
N GLY A 128 -13.06 19.03 -0.49
CA GLY A 128 -14.07 18.28 -1.25
C GLY A 128 -13.62 16.86 -1.66
N LEU A 129 -12.32 16.65 -1.82
CA LEU A 129 -11.73 15.38 -2.29
C LEU A 129 -11.31 14.45 -1.16
N PHE A 130 -10.89 15.01 -0.03
CA PHE A 130 -10.32 14.28 1.09
C PHE A 130 -11.28 13.24 1.65
N LEU A 131 -12.50 13.65 2.01
CA LEU A 131 -13.45 12.75 2.67
C LEU A 131 -13.86 11.58 1.76
N PRO A 132 -14.31 11.80 0.50
CA PRO A 132 -14.65 10.67 -0.37
C PRO A 132 -13.45 9.80 -0.70
N LEU A 133 -12.26 10.39 -0.96
CA LEU A 133 -11.07 9.60 -1.25
C LEU A 133 -10.70 8.67 -0.10
N TRP A 134 -10.65 9.17 1.14
CA TRP A 134 -10.32 8.36 2.31
C TRP A 134 -11.36 7.28 2.59
N VAL A 135 -12.64 7.62 2.51
CA VAL A 135 -13.73 6.67 2.75
C VAL A 135 -13.68 5.54 1.72
N GLY A 136 -13.53 5.88 0.44
CA GLY A 136 -13.43 4.88 -0.61
C GLY A 136 -12.14 4.06 -0.53
N SER A 137 -11.00 4.72 -0.23
CA SER A 137 -9.72 4.04 -0.02
C SER A 137 -9.79 3.04 1.14
N LEU A 138 -10.38 3.39 2.28
CA LEU A 138 -10.50 2.47 3.40
C LEU A 138 -11.38 1.27 3.05
N MET A 139 -12.50 1.51 2.36
CA MET A 139 -13.42 0.45 1.97
C MET A 139 -12.74 -0.52 0.98
N VAL A 140 -12.11 0.00 -0.07
CA VAL A 140 -11.35 -0.80 -1.04
C VAL A 140 -10.16 -1.49 -0.38
N ALA A 141 -9.42 -0.81 0.49
CA ALA A 141 -8.30 -1.37 1.24
C ALA A 141 -8.72 -2.58 2.07
N VAL A 142 -9.84 -2.50 2.81
CA VAL A 142 -10.37 -3.62 3.60
C VAL A 142 -10.73 -4.80 2.70
N VAL A 143 -11.41 -4.56 1.58
CA VAL A 143 -11.80 -5.63 0.65
C VAL A 143 -10.56 -6.31 0.05
N VAL A 144 -9.63 -5.52 -0.51
CA VAL A 144 -8.41 -6.04 -1.14
C VAL A 144 -7.53 -6.76 -0.12
N ALA A 145 -7.35 -6.19 1.08
CA ALA A 145 -6.56 -6.81 2.14
C ALA A 145 -7.18 -8.15 2.59
N SER A 146 -8.50 -8.18 2.79
CA SER A 146 -9.21 -9.42 3.19
C SER A 146 -9.08 -10.50 2.13
N LEU A 147 -9.35 -10.18 0.87
CA LEU A 147 -9.23 -11.13 -0.25
C LEU A 147 -7.78 -11.65 -0.37
N SER A 148 -6.80 -10.75 -0.33
CA SER A 148 -5.40 -11.12 -0.44
C SER A 148 -4.94 -12.02 0.71
N TYR A 149 -5.42 -11.78 1.94
CA TYR A 149 -5.11 -12.61 3.08
C TYR A 149 -5.59 -14.05 2.87
N PHE A 150 -6.84 -14.24 2.45
CA PHE A 150 -7.37 -15.59 2.21
C PHE A 150 -6.64 -16.29 1.07
N LEU A 151 -6.43 -15.60 -0.05
CA LEU A 151 -5.74 -16.14 -1.23
C LEU A 151 -4.31 -16.58 -0.92
N VAL A 152 -3.53 -15.71 -0.26
CA VAL A 152 -2.13 -16.02 0.09
C VAL A 152 -2.09 -17.14 1.12
N ARG A 153 -2.99 -17.14 2.10
CA ARG A 153 -3.03 -18.21 3.11
C ARG A 153 -3.29 -19.57 2.44
N THR A 154 -4.29 -19.66 1.56
CA THR A 154 -4.58 -20.92 0.85
C THR A 154 -3.44 -21.33 -0.06
N ALA A 155 -2.86 -20.41 -0.83
CA ALA A 155 -1.77 -20.69 -1.75
C ALA A 155 -0.52 -21.21 -1.03
N VAL A 156 -0.11 -20.54 0.07
CA VAL A 156 1.07 -20.95 0.83
C VAL A 156 0.83 -22.28 1.55
N THR A 157 -0.37 -22.53 2.09
CA THR A 157 -0.69 -23.82 2.71
C THR A 157 -0.68 -24.97 1.68
N GLN A 158 -1.23 -24.77 0.49
CA GLN A 158 -1.18 -25.79 -0.56
C GLN A 158 0.25 -26.09 -1.01
N TYR A 159 1.08 -25.07 -1.15
CA TYR A 159 2.49 -25.24 -1.48
C TYR A 159 3.25 -26.04 -0.42
N GLN A 160 2.92 -25.86 0.86
CA GLN A 160 3.52 -26.61 1.97
C GLN A 160 3.04 -28.07 2.07
N LEU A 161 1.81 -28.37 1.61
CA LEU A 161 1.27 -29.73 1.60
C LEU A 161 1.68 -30.55 0.37
N GLY A 162 2.12 -29.89 -0.70
CA GLY A 162 2.61 -30.54 -1.92
C GLY A 162 4.10 -30.88 -1.92
N GLN A 163 4.82 -30.57 -0.84
CA GLN A 163 6.20 -31.00 -0.58
C GLN A 163 6.22 -32.16 0.42
#